data_AF-A0A7X9WIX0-F1
#
_entry.id   AF-A0A7X9WIX0-F1
#
_cell.length_a   1.000
_cell.length_b   1.000
_cell.length_c   1.000
_cell.angle_alpha   90.00
_cell.angle_beta   90.00
_cell.angle_gamma   90.00
#
_symmetry.space_group_name_H-M   'P 1'
#
loop_
_entity.id
_entity.type
_entity.pdbx_description
1 polymer ?
#
loop_
_entity_poly.entity_id
_entity_poly.type
_entity_poly.pdbx_seq_one_letter_code
_entity_poly.pdbx_strand_id
1 'polypeptide(L)'
;MRIIFGAAAAIVVISALITLQQWIIVPDMGWRSAYVVMLDGLIDWTVWALMTPLIIWLARHAPMFRKGKPQPAILLHALLGTAATAIWSIPIAYITMLFARFGFDGMQPIPYSSAYLYELQGRSFYYSLFYWLVVGIVTARQLAHDAQEAAGEAARLESEALAADLQAARVHYDPRGLAHELREAAALAEADPIRAEEHILETAGELQRSLTLTSSLVGKRPVHAAAV
;
A
#
# COMPACT_ATOMS: atom_id res chain seq x y z
N MET A 1 -12.75 15.88 -16.21
CA MET A 1 -12.07 16.87 -17.07
C MET A 1 -10.65 17.22 -16.59
N ARG A 2 -10.43 17.63 -15.32
CA ARG A 2 -9.09 18.03 -14.81
C ARG A 2 -7.97 16.98 -14.96
N ILE A 3 -8.28 15.69 -14.77
CA ILE A 3 -7.30 14.60 -14.84
C ILE A 3 -6.77 14.39 -16.27
N ILE A 4 -7.66 14.50 -17.28
CA ILE A 4 -7.30 14.32 -18.69
C ILE A 4 -6.37 15.45 -19.15
N PHE A 5 -6.67 16.69 -18.76
CA PHE A 5 -5.81 17.84 -19.04
C PHE A 5 -4.44 17.72 -18.37
N GLY A 6 -4.37 17.22 -17.13
CA GLY A 6 -3.11 16.96 -16.44
C GLY A 6 -2.25 15.90 -17.14
N ALA A 7 -2.87 14.80 -17.59
CA ALA A 7 -2.16 13.75 -18.32
C ALA A 7 -1.62 14.24 -19.68
N ALA A 8 -2.43 14.98 -20.44
CA ALA A 8 -2.00 15.57 -21.71
C ALA A 8 -0.83 16.55 -21.53
N ALA A 9 -0.90 17.43 -20.52
CA ALA A 9 0.18 18.36 -20.21
C ALA A 9 1.48 17.62 -19.80
N ALA A 10 1.37 16.55 -19.00
CA ALA A 10 2.52 15.73 -18.62
C ALA A 10 3.19 15.08 -19.83
N ILE A 11 2.40 14.49 -20.75
CA ILE A 11 2.92 13.88 -21.99
C ILE A 11 3.70 14.90 -22.83
N VAL A 12 3.15 16.09 -23.01
CA VAL A 12 3.82 17.16 -23.78
C VAL A 12 5.13 17.59 -23.10
N VAL A 13 5.12 17.80 -21.78
CA VAL A 13 6.31 18.19 -21.04
C VAL A 13 7.40 17.12 -21.10
N ILE A 14 7.04 15.84 -20.89
CA ILE A 14 7.99 14.73 -20.97
C ILE A 14 8.60 14.63 -22.38
N SER A 15 7.77 14.77 -23.41
CA SER A 15 8.23 14.74 -24.81
C SER A 15 9.17 15.90 -25.13
N ALA A 16 8.87 17.10 -24.63
CA ALA A 16 9.73 18.27 -24.77
C ALA A 16 11.07 18.09 -24.04
N LEU A 17 11.07 17.50 -22.84
CA LEU A 17 12.29 17.21 -22.09
C LEU A 17 13.18 16.18 -22.79
N ILE A 18 12.59 15.12 -23.36
CA ILE A 18 13.32 14.12 -24.15
C ILE A 18 13.92 14.78 -25.40
N THR A 19 13.16 15.63 -26.09
CA THR A 19 13.66 16.37 -27.25
C THR A 19 14.85 17.25 -26.86
N LEU A 20 14.72 18.00 -25.77
CA LEU A 20 15.79 18.84 -25.24
C LEU A 20 17.04 18.03 -24.87
N GLN A 21 16.86 16.88 -24.22
CA GLN A 21 17.95 15.96 -23.89
C GLN A 21 18.68 15.49 -25.15
N GLN A 22 17.95 15.07 -26.19
CA GLN A 22 18.55 14.63 -27.46
C GLN A 22 19.27 15.77 -28.19
N TRP A 23 18.75 16.99 -28.10
CA TRP A 23 19.39 18.19 -28.64
C TRP A 23 20.73 18.51 -27.97
N ILE A 24 20.84 18.25 -26.66
CA ILE A 24 22.10 18.38 -25.91
C ILE A 24 23.09 17.27 -26.31
N ILE A 25 22.62 16.04 -26.51
CA ILE A 25 23.45 14.88 -26.85
C ILE A 25 23.96 14.95 -28.29
N VAL A 26 23.18 15.55 -29.20
CA VAL A 26 23.51 15.70 -30.61
C VAL A 26 23.48 17.20 -30.97
N PRO A 27 24.56 17.95 -30.69
CA PRO A 27 24.59 19.42 -30.82
C PRO A 27 24.31 19.93 -32.24
N ASP A 28 24.59 19.11 -33.26
CA ASP A 28 24.38 19.43 -34.67
C ASP A 28 22.99 18.96 -35.17
N MET A 29 22.08 18.59 -34.28
CA MET A 29 20.74 18.14 -34.64
C MET A 29 19.92 19.30 -35.24
N GLY A 30 19.77 19.29 -36.56
CA GLY A 30 18.92 20.23 -37.28
C GLY A 30 17.46 20.22 -36.80
N TRP A 31 16.73 21.32 -37.01
CA TRP A 31 15.36 21.50 -36.53
C TRP A 31 14.37 20.42 -37.02
N ARG A 32 14.59 19.85 -38.22
CA ARG A 32 13.78 18.74 -38.75
C ARG A 32 13.93 17.49 -37.89
N SER A 33 15.17 17.13 -37.55
CA SER A 33 15.48 16.01 -36.68
C SER A 33 14.93 16.24 -35.26
N ALA A 34 15.03 17.45 -34.73
CA ALA A 34 14.45 17.80 -33.44
C ALA A 34 12.91 17.63 -33.43
N TYR A 35 12.22 18.08 -34.48
CA TYR A 35 10.77 17.89 -34.63
C TYR A 35 10.38 16.41 -34.70
N VAL A 36 11.15 15.61 -35.44
CA VAL A 36 10.94 14.17 -35.55
C VAL A 36 11.10 13.47 -34.20
N VAL A 37 12.16 13.78 -33.45
CA VAL A 37 12.38 13.25 -32.09
C VAL A 37 11.25 13.65 -31.15
N MET A 38 10.74 14.88 -31.27
CA MET A 38 9.59 15.34 -30.48
C MET A 38 8.33 14.54 -30.80
N LEU A 39 8.06 14.26 -32.08
CA LEU A 39 6.93 13.42 -32.48
C LEU A 39 7.09 11.97 -32.02
N ASP A 40 8.30 11.38 -32.09
CA ASP A 40 8.60 10.04 -31.57
C ASP A 40 8.25 9.97 -30.08
N GLY A 41 8.75 10.92 -29.28
CA GLY A 41 8.43 11.02 -27.86
C GLY A 41 6.93 11.18 -27.62
N LEU A 42 6.26 12.04 -28.39
CA LEU A 42 4.82 12.27 -28.21
C LEU A 42 3.99 11.01 -28.49
N ILE A 43 4.31 10.28 -29.56
CA ILE A 43 3.64 9.01 -29.90
C ILE A 43 3.89 7.98 -28.80
N ASP A 44 5.14 7.84 -28.38
CA ASP A 44 5.56 6.91 -27.35
C ASP A 44 4.81 7.11 -26.02
N TRP A 45 4.85 8.32 -25.49
CA TRP A 45 4.20 8.64 -24.23
C TRP A 45 2.68 8.64 -24.31
N THR A 46 2.10 8.97 -25.46
CA THR A 46 0.65 8.88 -25.66
C THR A 46 0.18 7.43 -25.56
N VAL A 47 0.90 6.49 -26.18
CA VAL A 47 0.52 5.07 -26.08
C VAL A 47 0.65 4.55 -24.65
N TRP A 48 1.75 4.86 -23.96
CA TRP A 48 1.88 4.49 -22.54
C TRP A 48 0.79 5.11 -21.66
N ALA A 49 0.40 6.35 -21.92
CA ALA A 49 -0.70 6.98 -21.20
C ALA A 49 -2.04 6.28 -21.47
N LEU A 50 -2.30 5.86 -22.71
CA LEU A 50 -3.50 5.09 -23.07
C LEU A 50 -3.50 3.67 -22.51
N MET A 51 -2.33 3.05 -22.37
CA MET A 51 -2.18 1.73 -21.75
C MET A 51 -2.29 1.78 -20.22
N THR A 52 -1.97 2.92 -19.59
CA THR A 52 -1.97 3.07 -18.13
C THR A 52 -3.30 2.67 -17.47
N PRO A 53 -4.50 3.10 -17.93
CA PRO A 53 -5.78 2.64 -17.41
C PRO A 53 -5.93 1.11 -17.45
N LEU A 54 -5.47 0.46 -18.52
CA LEU A 54 -5.51 -0.99 -18.65
C LEU A 54 -4.56 -1.67 -17.66
N ILE A 55 -3.35 -1.13 -17.48
CA ILE A 55 -2.38 -1.61 -16.47
C ILE A 55 -2.95 -1.47 -15.06
N ILE A 56 -3.60 -0.34 -14.74
CA ILE A 56 -4.26 -0.10 -13.46
C ILE A 56 -5.41 -1.09 -13.26
N TRP A 57 -6.25 -1.29 -14.28
CA TRP A 57 -7.33 -2.27 -14.23
C TRP A 57 -6.78 -3.67 -13.93
N LEU A 58 -5.75 -4.08 -14.65
CA LEU A 58 -5.10 -5.38 -14.46
C LEU A 58 -4.52 -5.52 -13.04
N ALA A 59 -3.76 -4.53 -12.57
CA ALA A 59 -3.18 -4.54 -11.22
C ALA A 59 -4.24 -4.60 -10.10
N ARG A 60 -5.46 -4.11 -10.36
CA ARG A 60 -6.59 -4.24 -9.43
C ARG A 60 -7.23 -5.62 -9.44
N HIS A 61 -7.32 -6.26 -10.60
CA HIS A 61 -7.97 -7.57 -10.74
C HIS A 61 -7.03 -8.74 -10.47
N ALA A 62 -5.72 -8.55 -10.68
CA ALA A 62 -4.67 -9.53 -10.43
C ALA A 62 -3.65 -8.98 -9.41
N PRO A 63 -4.04 -8.77 -8.14
CA PRO A 63 -3.15 -8.17 -7.15
C PRO A 63 -1.91 -9.04 -6.90
N MET A 64 -0.75 -8.38 -6.84
CA MET A 64 0.54 -9.05 -6.58
C MET A 64 0.64 -9.62 -5.17
N PHE A 65 -0.05 -9.01 -4.22
CA PHE A 65 -0.09 -9.43 -2.82
C PHE A 65 -1.53 -9.55 -2.36
N ARG A 66 -1.80 -10.56 -1.54
CA ARG A 66 -3.09 -10.72 -0.85
C ARG A 66 -2.82 -11.09 0.59
N LYS A 67 -3.31 -10.27 1.54
CA LYS A 67 -3.02 -10.41 2.98
C LYS A 67 -1.50 -10.52 3.25
N GLY A 68 -0.71 -9.68 2.60
CA GLY A 68 0.76 -9.65 2.73
C GLY A 68 1.52 -10.79 2.04
N LYS A 69 0.84 -11.76 1.39
CA LYS A 69 1.50 -12.89 0.73
C LYS A 69 1.62 -12.69 -0.78
N PRO A 70 2.79 -12.96 -1.38
CA PRO A 70 2.98 -12.86 -2.84
C PRO A 70 2.07 -13.84 -3.57
N GLN A 71 1.54 -13.41 -4.72
CA GLN A 71 0.62 -14.17 -5.54
C GLN A 71 1.28 -14.59 -6.87
N PRO A 72 0.82 -15.68 -7.52
CA PRO A 72 1.24 -16.04 -8.88
C PRO A 72 1.01 -14.92 -9.91
N ALA A 73 0.14 -13.95 -9.61
CA ALA A 73 -0.09 -12.76 -10.41
C ALA A 73 1.20 -11.93 -10.65
N ILE A 74 2.23 -12.05 -9.80
CA ILE A 74 3.54 -11.41 -10.05
C ILE A 74 4.15 -11.92 -11.37
N LEU A 75 4.04 -13.23 -11.64
CA LEU A 75 4.51 -13.80 -12.91
C LEU A 75 3.66 -13.32 -14.08
N LEU A 76 2.35 -13.18 -13.89
CA LEU A 76 1.47 -12.60 -14.91
C LEU A 76 1.88 -11.16 -15.26
N HIS A 77 2.17 -10.33 -14.26
CA HIS A 77 2.67 -8.97 -14.48
C HIS A 77 4.04 -8.94 -15.14
N ALA A 78 4.95 -9.84 -14.77
CA ALA A 78 6.23 -9.98 -15.43
C ALA A 78 6.06 -10.32 -16.92
N LEU A 79 5.26 -11.35 -17.23
CA LEU A 79 4.99 -11.78 -18.60
C LEU A 79 4.29 -10.69 -19.41
N LEU A 80 3.28 -10.03 -18.85
CA LEU A 80 2.54 -8.98 -19.54
C LEU A 80 3.37 -7.70 -19.71
N GLY A 81 4.20 -7.32 -18.74
CA GLY A 81 5.12 -6.20 -18.87
C GLY A 81 6.16 -6.43 -19.97
N THR A 82 6.74 -7.63 -20.01
CA THR A 82 7.66 -8.04 -21.08
C THR A 82 6.96 -8.11 -22.44
N ALA A 83 5.77 -8.70 -22.51
CA ALA A 83 5.01 -8.80 -23.75
C ALA A 83 4.58 -7.43 -24.27
N ALA A 84 4.07 -6.54 -23.40
CA ALA A 84 3.70 -5.18 -23.77
C ALA A 84 4.90 -4.42 -24.36
N THR A 85 6.06 -4.55 -23.73
CA THR A 85 7.31 -3.95 -24.20
C THR A 85 7.71 -4.49 -25.58
N ALA A 86 7.73 -5.82 -25.75
CA ALA A 86 8.10 -6.44 -27.03
C ALA A 86 7.13 -6.08 -28.16
N ILE A 87 5.84 -6.07 -27.89
CA ILE A 87 4.80 -5.65 -28.84
C ILE A 87 4.99 -4.17 -29.20
N TRP A 88 5.29 -3.32 -28.23
CA TRP A 88 5.51 -1.89 -28.46
C TRP A 88 6.78 -1.59 -29.25
N SER A 89 7.81 -2.42 -29.14
CA SER A 89 9.03 -2.32 -29.95
C SER A 89 8.78 -2.52 -31.45
N ILE A 90 7.69 -3.18 -31.87
CA ILE A 90 7.38 -3.42 -33.29
C ILE A 90 7.14 -2.10 -34.07
N PRO A 91 6.15 -1.27 -33.71
CA PRO A 91 5.92 -0.01 -34.42
C PRO A 91 7.09 0.96 -34.28
N ILE A 92 7.74 1.03 -33.12
CA ILE A 92 8.93 1.89 -32.94
C ILE A 92 10.07 1.44 -33.84
N ALA A 93 10.37 0.15 -33.93
CA ALA A 93 11.41 -0.35 -34.83
C ALA A 93 11.15 0.02 -36.29
N TYR A 94 9.89 0.01 -36.71
CA TYR A 94 9.49 0.44 -38.05
C TYR A 94 9.74 1.94 -38.25
N ILE A 95 9.39 2.76 -37.26
CA ILE A 95 9.63 4.21 -37.24
C ILE A 95 11.15 4.50 -37.28
N THR A 96 11.94 3.85 -36.43
CA THR A 96 13.41 3.95 -36.38
C THR A 96 14.04 3.56 -37.71
N MET A 97 13.57 2.48 -38.34
CA MET A 97 14.02 2.07 -39.68
C MET A 97 13.71 3.13 -40.74
N LEU A 98 12.49 3.69 -40.74
CA LEU A 98 12.13 4.76 -41.66
C LEU A 98 12.99 6.00 -41.45
N PHE A 99 13.29 6.37 -40.20
CA PHE A 99 14.16 7.50 -39.88
C PHE A 99 15.61 7.27 -40.31
N ALA A 100 16.15 6.07 -40.10
CA ALA A 100 17.48 5.73 -40.62
C ALA A 100 17.55 5.77 -42.15
N ARG A 101 16.42 5.58 -42.85
CA ARG A 101 16.36 5.60 -44.31
C ARG A 101 16.08 6.98 -44.91
N PHE A 102 15.31 7.83 -44.22
CA PHE A 102 14.76 9.07 -44.81
C PHE A 102 14.93 10.32 -43.94
N GLY A 103 15.30 10.19 -42.67
CA GLY A 103 15.12 11.25 -41.65
C GLY A 103 16.39 11.85 -41.06
N PHE A 104 17.54 11.20 -41.19
CA PHE A 104 18.82 11.68 -40.64
C PHE A 104 19.93 11.61 -41.67
N ASP A 105 20.51 12.77 -42.00
CA ASP A 105 21.71 12.84 -42.83
C ASP A 105 22.86 12.11 -42.11
N GLY A 106 23.52 11.19 -42.81
CA GLY A 106 24.68 10.45 -42.31
C GLY A 106 24.38 9.13 -41.60
N MET A 107 23.12 8.75 -41.38
CA MET A 107 22.80 7.39 -40.93
C MET A 107 22.73 6.40 -42.10
N GLN A 108 23.38 5.25 -41.94
CA GLN A 108 23.24 4.14 -42.86
C GLN A 108 21.86 3.49 -42.66
N PRO A 109 21.17 3.07 -43.74
CA PRO A 109 19.94 2.32 -43.61
C PRO A 109 20.17 1.06 -42.77
N ILE A 110 19.38 0.88 -41.71
CA ILE A 110 19.44 -0.31 -40.87
C ILE A 110 18.32 -1.29 -41.26
N PRO A 111 18.58 -2.62 -41.28
CA PRO A 111 17.52 -3.61 -41.40
C PRO A 111 16.53 -3.52 -40.25
N TYR A 112 15.25 -3.82 -40.51
CA TYR A 112 14.19 -3.82 -39.49
C TYR A 112 14.54 -4.70 -38.27
N SER A 113 15.14 -5.87 -38.48
CA SER A 113 15.53 -6.77 -37.38
C SER A 113 16.55 -6.12 -36.45
N SER A 114 17.50 -5.35 -36.99
CA SER A 114 18.50 -4.63 -36.20
C SER A 114 17.88 -3.46 -35.45
N ALA A 115 16.98 -2.71 -36.10
CA ALA A 115 16.20 -1.66 -35.43
C ALA A 115 15.37 -2.24 -34.28
N TYR A 116 14.68 -3.36 -34.51
CA TYR A 116 13.88 -4.03 -33.49
C TYR A 116 14.72 -4.49 -32.29
N LEU A 117 15.86 -5.14 -32.53
CA LEU A 117 16.76 -5.54 -31.44
C LEU A 117 17.35 -4.34 -30.70
N TYR A 118 17.66 -3.25 -31.39
CA TYR A 118 18.12 -2.01 -30.77
C TYR A 118 17.06 -1.41 -29.85
N GLU A 119 15.82 -1.27 -30.32
CA GLU A 119 14.72 -0.74 -29.51
C GLU A 119 14.36 -1.67 -28.36
N LEU A 120 14.35 -2.98 -28.61
CA LEU A 120 14.10 -3.97 -27.57
C LEU A 120 15.22 -3.92 -26.51
N GLN A 121 16.49 -3.86 -26.87
CA GLN A 121 17.56 -3.83 -25.88
C GLN A 121 17.63 -2.48 -25.13
N GLY A 122 17.55 -1.38 -25.87
CA GLY A 122 17.75 -0.04 -25.33
C GLY A 122 16.56 0.48 -24.52
N ARG A 123 15.33 0.23 -24.98
CA ARG A 123 14.12 0.77 -24.34
C ARG A 123 13.38 -0.22 -23.46
N SER A 124 13.62 -1.54 -23.58
CA SER A 124 12.83 -2.51 -22.78
C SER A 124 12.99 -2.34 -21.29
N PHE A 125 14.20 -2.02 -20.82
CA PHE A 125 14.41 -1.80 -19.40
C PHE A 125 13.59 -0.61 -18.90
N TYR A 126 13.59 0.49 -19.67
CA TYR A 126 12.85 1.71 -19.34
C TYR A 126 11.33 1.47 -19.30
N TYR A 127 10.79 0.86 -20.34
CA TYR A 127 9.37 0.53 -20.45
C TYR A 127 8.90 -0.47 -19.40
N SER A 128 9.70 -1.49 -19.13
CA SER A 128 9.44 -2.43 -18.04
C SER A 128 9.41 -1.71 -16.69
N LEU A 129 10.37 -0.82 -16.44
CA LEU A 129 10.42 -0.05 -15.20
C LEU A 129 9.20 0.85 -15.06
N PHE A 130 8.75 1.51 -16.14
CA PHE A 130 7.52 2.30 -16.13
C PHE A 130 6.28 1.44 -15.83
N TYR A 131 6.16 0.27 -16.47
CA TYR A 131 5.10 -0.68 -16.17
C TYR A 131 5.08 -1.07 -14.68
N TRP A 132 6.23 -1.46 -14.14
CA TRP A 132 6.39 -1.85 -12.74
C TRP A 132 6.15 -0.69 -11.77
N LEU A 133 6.47 0.55 -12.17
CA LEU A 133 6.16 1.74 -11.39
C LEU A 133 4.65 1.93 -11.24
N VAL A 134 3.89 1.82 -12.34
CA VAL A 134 2.42 1.93 -12.30
C VAL A 134 1.81 0.83 -11.44
N VAL A 135 2.20 -0.42 -11.67
CA VAL A 135 1.73 -1.57 -10.89
C VAL A 135 2.08 -1.41 -9.42
N GLY A 136 3.32 -1.02 -9.11
CA GLY A 136 3.80 -0.78 -7.76
C GLY A 136 3.02 0.30 -7.02
N ILE A 137 2.69 1.41 -7.66
CA ILE A 137 1.86 2.48 -7.07
C ILE A 137 0.45 1.96 -6.73
N VAL A 138 -0.17 1.19 -7.63
CA VAL A 138 -1.51 0.61 -7.40
C VAL A 138 -1.48 -0.37 -6.23
N THR A 139 -0.49 -1.27 -6.21
CA THR A 139 -0.32 -2.25 -5.15
C THR A 139 0.02 -1.62 -3.81
N ALA A 140 0.89 -0.61 -3.77
CA ALA A 140 1.20 0.11 -2.54
C ALA A 140 -0.03 0.78 -1.94
N ARG A 141 -0.90 1.37 -2.78
CA ARG A 141 -2.16 1.96 -2.34
C ARG A 141 -3.14 0.92 -1.78
N GLN A 142 -3.25 -0.24 -2.43
CA GLN A 142 -4.09 -1.34 -1.93
C GLN A 142 -3.57 -1.83 -0.58
N LEU A 143 -2.26 -2.08 -0.47
CA LEU A 143 -1.67 -2.56 0.78
C LEU A 143 -1.83 -1.55 1.93
N ALA A 144 -1.68 -0.26 1.64
CA ALA A 144 -1.92 0.80 2.63
C ALA A 144 -3.38 0.85 3.08
N HIS A 145 -4.33 0.67 2.15
CA HIS A 145 -5.75 0.61 2.47
C HIS A 145 -6.09 -0.60 3.33
N ASP A 146 -5.65 -1.79 2.92
CA ASP A 146 -5.85 -3.04 3.67
C ASP A 146 -5.25 -2.95 5.09
N ALA A 147 -4.08 -2.31 5.23
CA ALA A 147 -3.44 -2.11 6.53
C ALA A 147 -4.22 -1.14 7.42
N GLN A 148 -4.78 -0.06 6.85
CA GLN A 148 -5.63 0.88 7.59
C GLN A 148 -6.93 0.22 8.07
N GLU A 149 -7.57 -0.60 7.22
CA GLU A 149 -8.76 -1.35 7.59
C GLU A 149 -8.46 -2.36 8.71
N ALA A 150 -7.35 -3.10 8.60
CA ALA A 150 -6.94 -4.05 9.62
C ALA A 150 -6.63 -3.38 10.97
N ALA A 151 -5.97 -2.22 10.95
CA ALA A 151 -5.70 -1.43 12.16
C ALA A 151 -6.99 -0.91 12.82
N GLY A 152 -7.95 -0.46 12.01
CA GLY A 152 -9.25 -0.01 12.50
C GLY A 152 -10.05 -1.14 13.16
N GLU A 153 -10.07 -2.32 12.54
CA GLU A 153 -10.75 -3.49 13.10
C GLU A 153 -10.07 -3.98 14.39
N ALA A 154 -8.75 -3.98 14.45
CA ALA A 154 -8.01 -4.33 15.67
C ALA A 154 -8.36 -3.38 16.83
N ALA A 155 -8.40 -2.07 16.58
CA ALA A 155 -8.79 -1.07 17.59
C ALA A 155 -10.24 -1.24 18.04
N ARG A 156 -11.15 -1.61 17.12
CA ARG A 156 -12.55 -1.91 17.46
C ARG A 156 -12.66 -3.12 18.37
N LEU A 157 -12.01 -4.23 18.01
CA LEU A 157 -12.01 -5.46 18.81
C LEU A 157 -11.39 -5.24 20.20
N GLU A 158 -10.34 -4.43 20.31
CA GLU A 158 -9.75 -4.05 21.59
C GLU A 158 -10.73 -3.25 22.45
N SER A 159 -11.48 -2.31 21.87
CA SER A 159 -12.51 -1.55 22.59
C SER A 159 -13.67 -2.41 23.06
N GLU A 160 -14.12 -3.38 22.24
CA GLU A 160 -15.18 -4.34 22.59
C GLU A 160 -14.72 -5.25 23.74
N ALA A 161 -13.46 -5.70 23.72
CA ALA A 161 -12.87 -6.50 24.80
C ALA A 161 -12.80 -5.71 26.12
N LEU A 162 -12.33 -4.45 26.09
CA LEU A 162 -12.29 -3.60 27.28
C LEU A 162 -13.69 -3.30 27.84
N ALA A 163 -14.68 -3.11 26.97
CA ALA A 163 -16.07 -2.92 27.39
C ALA A 163 -16.65 -4.19 28.05
N ALA A 164 -16.35 -5.37 27.51
CA ALA A 164 -16.74 -6.64 28.10
C ALA A 164 -16.07 -6.87 29.46
N ASP A 165 -14.79 -6.56 29.59
CA ASP A 165 -14.04 -6.64 30.86
C ASP A 165 -14.64 -5.69 31.91
N LEU A 166 -15.02 -4.46 31.53
CA LEU A 166 -15.72 -3.51 32.42
C LEU A 166 -17.12 -3.98 32.82
N GLN A 167 -17.87 -4.59 31.90
CA GLN A 167 -19.18 -5.13 32.19
C GLN A 167 -19.09 -6.33 33.15
N ALA A 168 -18.13 -7.23 32.93
CA ALA A 168 -17.85 -8.34 33.83
C ALA A 168 -17.45 -7.85 35.22
N ALA A 169 -16.57 -6.83 35.30
CA ALA A 169 -16.22 -6.20 36.57
C ALA A 169 -17.45 -5.62 37.29
N ARG A 170 -18.33 -4.92 36.58
CA ARG A 170 -19.58 -4.37 37.16
C ARG A 170 -20.53 -5.44 37.68
N VAL A 171 -20.62 -6.60 37.03
CA VAL A 171 -21.49 -7.71 37.47
C VAL A 171 -21.01 -8.31 38.80
N HIS A 172 -19.70 -8.30 39.08
CA HIS A 172 -19.16 -8.74 40.36
C HIS A 172 -19.32 -7.74 41.51
N TYR A 173 -19.58 -6.46 41.23
CA TYR A 173 -19.95 -5.47 42.24
C TYR A 173 -21.48 -5.30 42.29
N ASP A 174 -22.21 -6.30 42.80
CA ASP A 174 -23.66 -6.15 43.09
C ASP A 174 -23.85 -5.15 44.24
N PRO A 175 -24.50 -3.98 44.01
CA PRO A 175 -24.77 -3.00 45.07
C PRO A 175 -25.60 -3.59 46.22
N ARG A 176 -26.38 -4.65 45.97
CA ARG A 176 -27.17 -5.33 47.01
C ARG A 176 -26.32 -6.23 47.89
N GLY A 177 -25.26 -6.84 47.37
CA GLY A 177 -24.29 -7.61 48.15
C GLY A 177 -23.57 -6.70 49.15
N LEU A 178 -23.02 -5.59 48.67
CA LEU A 178 -22.40 -4.57 49.52
C LEU A 178 -23.39 -3.96 50.54
N ALA A 179 -24.63 -3.70 50.14
CA ALA A 179 -25.65 -3.17 51.06
C ALA A 179 -26.21 -4.21 52.05
N HIS A 180 -26.08 -5.51 51.75
CA HIS A 180 -26.41 -6.61 52.64
C HIS A 180 -25.27 -6.82 53.64
N GLU A 181 -24.03 -6.93 53.18
CA GLU A 181 -22.85 -7.06 54.04
C GLU A 181 -22.69 -5.84 54.96
N LEU A 182 -22.94 -4.61 54.48
CA LEU A 182 -22.96 -3.42 55.33
C LEU A 182 -24.10 -3.45 56.36
N ARG A 183 -25.27 -4.02 56.01
CA ARG A 183 -26.38 -4.17 56.95
C ARG A 183 -26.12 -5.27 57.97
N GLU A 184 -25.51 -6.37 57.58
CA GLU A 184 -25.07 -7.44 58.49
C GLU A 184 -23.97 -6.96 59.43
N ALA A 185 -22.96 -6.25 58.93
CA ALA A 185 -21.91 -5.65 59.74
C ALA A 185 -22.47 -4.58 60.70
N ALA A 186 -23.42 -3.75 60.25
CA ALA A 186 -24.11 -2.80 61.12
C ALA A 186 -24.94 -3.50 62.21
N ALA A 187 -25.64 -4.59 61.86
CA ALA A 187 -26.42 -5.37 62.82
C ALA A 187 -25.53 -6.13 63.84
N LEU A 188 -24.35 -6.61 63.42
CA LEU A 188 -23.36 -7.22 64.32
C LEU A 188 -22.70 -6.18 65.27
N ALA A 189 -22.40 -4.98 64.77
CA ALA A 189 -21.79 -3.91 65.56
C ALA A 189 -22.73 -3.36 66.65
N GLU A 190 -24.05 -3.44 66.44
CA GLU A 190 -25.06 -3.02 67.42
C GLU A 190 -25.30 -4.09 68.51
N ALA A 191 -25.01 -5.37 68.22
CA ALA A 191 -25.22 -6.49 69.12
C ALA A 191 -23.98 -6.88 69.96
N ASP A 192 -22.76 -6.77 69.40
CA ASP A 192 -21.51 -7.07 70.11
C ASP A 192 -20.31 -6.30 69.50
N PRO A 193 -19.95 -5.13 70.04
CA PRO A 193 -19.01 -4.20 69.43
C PRO A 193 -17.57 -4.73 69.32
N ILE A 194 -17.16 -5.67 70.17
CA ILE A 194 -15.78 -6.23 70.14
C ILE A 194 -15.64 -7.30 69.04
N ARG A 195 -16.67 -8.12 68.82
CA ARG A 195 -16.69 -9.13 67.75
C ARG A 195 -16.86 -8.52 66.35
N ALA A 196 -17.56 -7.40 66.25
CA ALA A 196 -17.73 -6.69 65.00
C ALA A 196 -16.39 -6.13 64.47
N GLU A 197 -15.51 -5.66 65.36
CA GLU A 197 -14.20 -5.11 64.98
C GLU A 197 -13.27 -6.19 64.41
N GLU A 198 -13.27 -7.39 65.00
CA GLU A 198 -12.55 -8.57 64.47
C GLU A 198 -13.07 -9.00 63.10
N HIS A 199 -14.40 -9.08 62.93
CA HIS A 199 -14.99 -9.50 61.67
C HIS A 199 -14.73 -8.49 60.54
N ILE A 200 -14.84 -7.19 60.83
CA ILE A 200 -14.55 -6.12 59.86
C ILE A 200 -13.08 -6.15 59.42
N LEU A 201 -12.14 -6.41 60.34
CA LEU A 201 -10.71 -6.55 60.02
C LEU A 201 -10.43 -7.79 59.15
N GLU A 202 -11.13 -8.90 59.39
CA GLU A 202 -11.01 -10.12 58.59
C GLU A 202 -11.54 -9.92 57.17
N THR A 203 -12.75 -9.36 57.02
CA THR A 203 -13.36 -9.08 55.71
C THR A 203 -12.56 -8.05 54.92
N ALA A 204 -12.03 -7.00 55.57
CA ALA A 204 -11.14 -6.03 54.94
C ALA A 204 -9.84 -6.68 54.45
N GLY A 205 -9.28 -7.61 55.23
CA GLY A 205 -8.08 -8.37 54.86
C GLY A 205 -8.29 -9.34 53.68
N GLU A 206 -9.49 -9.92 53.55
CA GLU A 206 -9.86 -10.75 52.40
C GLU A 206 -10.11 -9.92 51.14
N LEU A 207 -10.79 -8.77 51.25
CA LEU A 207 -10.99 -7.85 50.14
C LEU A 207 -9.65 -7.35 49.58
N GLN A 208 -8.71 -6.98 50.47
CA GLN A 208 -7.39 -6.51 50.08
C GLN A 208 -6.56 -7.60 49.37
N ARG A 209 -6.68 -8.86 49.79
CA ARG A 209 -6.08 -10.04 49.12
C ARG A 209 -6.69 -10.31 47.75
N SER A 210 -8.01 -10.21 47.60
CA SER A 210 -8.68 -10.43 46.29
C SER A 210 -8.28 -9.38 45.26
N LEU A 211 -8.13 -8.11 45.67
CA LEU A 211 -7.71 -7.01 44.81
C LEU A 211 -6.23 -7.13 44.39
N THR A 212 -5.34 -7.62 45.27
CA THR A 212 -3.93 -7.85 44.91
C THR A 212 -3.75 -9.04 43.96
N LEU A 213 -4.55 -10.09 44.10
CA LEU A 213 -4.52 -11.22 43.16
C LEU A 213 -5.00 -10.81 41.76
N THR A 214 -6.06 -10.01 41.70
CA THR A 214 -6.63 -9.51 40.44
C THR A 214 -5.69 -8.53 39.71
N SER A 215 -4.99 -7.64 40.44
CA SER A 215 -4.00 -6.74 39.83
C SER A 215 -2.76 -7.49 39.30
N SER A 216 -2.37 -8.60 39.95
CA SER A 216 -1.26 -9.45 39.49
C SER A 216 -1.57 -10.22 38.19
N LEU A 217 -2.85 -10.50 37.92
CA LEU A 217 -3.33 -11.16 36.71
C LEU A 217 -3.44 -10.18 35.53
N VAL A 218 -3.81 -8.93 35.80
CA VAL A 218 -3.84 -7.85 34.78
C VAL A 218 -2.42 -7.43 34.37
N GLY A 219 -1.44 -7.44 35.29
CA GLY A 219 -0.04 -7.13 34.99
C GLY A 219 0.74 -8.23 34.23
N LYS A 220 0.14 -9.41 34.01
CA LYS A 220 0.76 -10.59 33.37
C LYS A 220 0.24 -10.91 31.97
N ARG A 221 -0.50 -10.02 31.29
CA ARG A 221 -0.70 -10.18 29.83
C ARG A 221 0.64 -9.92 29.14
N PRO A 222 1.30 -10.93 28.55
CA PRO A 222 2.53 -10.70 27.81
C PRO A 222 2.22 -9.82 26.62
N VAL A 223 2.95 -8.70 26.51
CA VAL A 223 3.06 -7.93 25.27
C VAL A 223 3.80 -8.81 24.26
N HIS A 224 3.14 -9.83 23.74
CA HIS A 224 3.67 -10.63 22.64
C HIS A 224 3.47 -9.86 21.34
N ALA A 225 4.53 -9.15 20.98
CA ALA A 225 5.05 -9.01 19.62
C ALA A 225 4.02 -8.76 18.51
N ALA A 226 3.67 -7.49 18.32
CA ALA A 226 3.33 -6.99 17.00
C ALA A 226 4.64 -6.76 16.22
N ALA A 227 5.14 -7.83 15.62
CA ALA A 227 6.16 -7.77 14.59
C ALA A 227 5.68 -8.63 13.40
N VAL A 228 4.88 -8.02 12.52
CA VAL A 228 4.84 -8.25 11.06
C VAL A 228 4.33 -6.97 10.41
#